data_AF-A0A401HXU0-F1
#
_entry.id   AF-A0A401HXU0-F1
#
_cell.length_a   1.000
_cell.length_b   1.000
_cell.length_c   1.000
_cell.angle_alpha   90.00
_cell.angle_beta   90.00
_cell.angle_gamma   90.00
#
_symmetry.space_group_name_H-M   'P 1'
#
loop_
_entity.id
_entity.type
_entity.pdbx_description
1 polymer ?
#
loop_
_entity_poly.entity_id
_entity_poly.type
_entity_poly.pdbx_seq_one_letter_code
_entity_poly.pdbx_strand_id
1 'polypeptide(L)'
;MTAGAQQYSLWDDLDLFEVGNSGAIPSEWQGKKALYLEKMNSALFLRDEVRFDAFRLQAEVAIPGEVGFIGLVFGARDSDNYELVYLAPVEIQYDPVINGSMTWQIYHGPSYQRPLPNTTGAWHKLSLEVQPEGVKVYFGEDTEPALVLSRLQHGGQRLGKVGVWSFLPSYIRNLTIEEIAPAFIQPEATDFSRLKSESFITEWYVSSSLLQDGAKDQIWAKALVEENGTLNINRLYQAAPGATAVVRSELVVEEETETVLTLGYSDSIRLWINGEEVYQGDWYWSPPSHDGRIRPDYASVPVKWKRGINSIRAEVSQRESFGWGLAVRTGLHNTASR
;
A
#
# COMPACT_ATOMS: atom_id res chain seq x y z
N MET A 1 -34.80 10.59 4.85
CA MET A 1 -34.65 10.99 3.44
C MET A 1 -33.17 10.82 3.15
N THR A 2 -32.78 9.78 2.42
CA THR A 2 -31.41 9.67 1.91
C THR A 2 -31.15 10.93 1.08
N ALA A 3 -30.05 11.63 1.35
CA ALA A 3 -29.63 12.70 0.47
C ALA A 3 -29.43 12.11 -0.94
N GLY A 4 -29.90 12.79 -1.99
CA GLY A 4 -29.68 12.32 -3.36
C GLY A 4 -28.19 12.18 -3.65
N ALA A 5 -27.81 11.25 -4.54
CA ALA A 5 -26.44 11.07 -4.96
C ALA A 5 -25.87 12.37 -5.54
N GLN A 6 -24.70 12.79 -5.05
CA GLN A 6 -23.92 13.87 -5.64
C GLN A 6 -23.27 13.33 -6.91
N GLN A 7 -23.32 14.08 -8.00
CA GLN A 7 -22.81 13.64 -9.29
C GLN A 7 -21.89 14.69 -9.90
N TYR A 8 -20.75 14.21 -10.39
CA TYR A 8 -19.70 15.00 -11.02
C TYR A 8 -19.41 14.44 -12.41
N SER A 9 -19.54 15.26 -13.44
CA SER A 9 -19.25 14.86 -14.83
C SER A 9 -17.77 14.61 -15.04
N LEU A 10 -16.91 15.33 -14.29
CA LEU A 10 -15.46 15.45 -14.46
C LEU A 10 -15.07 16.06 -15.82
N TRP A 11 -15.97 16.81 -16.44
CA TRP A 11 -15.76 17.46 -17.73
C TRP A 11 -15.86 18.98 -17.63
N ASP A 12 -16.89 19.50 -16.97
CA ASP A 12 -17.21 20.93 -16.85
C ASP A 12 -17.31 21.43 -15.40
N ASP A 13 -16.97 20.60 -14.43
CA ASP A 13 -17.09 20.82 -12.99
C ASP A 13 -15.75 20.64 -12.24
N LEU A 14 -14.62 20.74 -12.95
CA LEU A 14 -13.28 20.57 -12.39
C LEU A 14 -12.90 21.68 -11.39
N ASP A 15 -13.61 22.81 -11.37
CA ASP A 15 -13.44 23.86 -10.37
C ASP A 15 -13.77 23.38 -8.94
N LEU A 16 -14.60 22.33 -8.82
CA LEU A 16 -14.92 21.65 -7.56
C LEU A 16 -13.79 20.75 -7.05
N PHE A 17 -12.74 20.54 -7.84
CA PHE A 17 -11.59 19.69 -7.50
C PHE A 17 -10.31 20.50 -7.29
N GLU A 18 -9.41 19.93 -6.50
CA GLU A 18 -8.05 20.40 -6.30
C GLU A 18 -7.16 19.93 -7.45
N VAL A 19 -7.36 20.55 -8.62
CA VAL A 19 -6.66 20.14 -9.86
C VAL A 19 -5.16 20.38 -9.77
N GLY A 20 -4.71 21.43 -9.09
CA GLY A 20 -3.28 21.72 -8.86
C GLY A 20 -2.43 21.55 -10.12
N ASN A 21 -1.33 20.80 -9.99
CA ASN A 21 -0.44 20.45 -11.09
C ASN A 21 -0.74 19.06 -11.68
N SER A 22 -1.95 18.52 -11.51
CA SER A 22 -2.31 17.16 -11.95
C SER A 22 -2.18 16.91 -13.45
N GLY A 23 -2.24 17.97 -14.27
CA GLY A 23 -2.32 17.84 -15.73
C GLY A 23 -3.67 17.31 -16.22
N ALA A 24 -4.70 17.31 -15.35
CA ALA A 24 -6.03 16.89 -15.73
C ALA A 24 -6.66 17.86 -16.73
N ILE A 25 -7.18 17.32 -17.83
CA ILE A 25 -7.82 18.10 -18.88
C ILE A 25 -9.13 17.43 -19.32
N PRO A 26 -10.19 18.19 -19.60
CA PRO A 26 -11.38 17.66 -20.27
C PRO A 26 -10.99 17.09 -21.65
N SER A 27 -11.38 15.85 -21.93
CA SER A 27 -11.12 15.16 -23.20
C SER A 27 -12.19 14.11 -23.52
N GLU A 28 -12.18 13.56 -24.73
CA GLU A 28 -13.16 12.57 -25.18
C GLU A 28 -12.48 11.23 -25.44
N TRP A 29 -13.11 10.16 -24.98
CA TRP A 29 -12.66 8.80 -25.32
C TRP A 29 -13.84 7.91 -25.67
N GLN A 30 -13.77 7.28 -26.85
CA GLN A 30 -14.85 6.48 -27.43
C GLN A 30 -16.20 7.22 -27.49
N GLY A 31 -16.20 8.49 -27.92
CA GLY A 31 -17.42 9.30 -28.06
C GLY A 31 -18.02 9.82 -26.75
N LYS A 32 -17.32 9.65 -25.62
CA LYS A 32 -17.77 10.07 -24.29
C LYS A 32 -16.84 11.12 -23.70
N LYS A 33 -17.43 12.25 -23.30
CA LYS A 33 -16.78 13.31 -22.53
C LYS A 33 -16.31 12.80 -21.18
N ALA A 34 -15.06 13.05 -20.84
CA ALA A 34 -14.39 12.55 -19.65
C ALA A 34 -13.25 13.47 -19.19
N LEU A 35 -12.72 13.20 -18.01
CA LEU A 35 -11.43 13.70 -17.58
C LEU A 35 -10.33 12.82 -18.13
N TYR A 36 -9.34 13.42 -18.78
CA TYR A 36 -8.09 12.75 -19.13
C TYR A 36 -7.01 13.10 -18.11
N LEU A 37 -6.29 12.07 -17.70
CA LEU A 37 -5.18 12.15 -16.75
C LEU A 37 -3.99 11.40 -17.34
N GLU A 38 -2.80 12.00 -17.33
CA GLU A 38 -1.60 11.37 -17.91
C GLU A 38 -0.37 11.40 -17.01
N LYS A 39 -0.39 12.21 -15.95
CA LYS A 39 0.73 12.30 -15.03
C LYS A 39 0.85 11.05 -14.16
N MET A 40 2.08 10.74 -13.80
CA MET A 40 2.39 9.69 -12.86
C MET A 40 2.05 10.16 -11.45
N ASN A 41 1.36 9.30 -10.69
CA ASN A 41 0.98 9.51 -9.29
C ASN A 41 0.25 10.85 -9.05
N SER A 42 -0.84 11.08 -9.78
CA SER A 42 -1.63 12.31 -9.66
C SER A 42 -2.99 12.05 -9.02
N ALA A 43 -3.18 12.52 -7.78
CA ALA A 43 -4.47 12.57 -7.11
C ALA A 43 -5.15 13.93 -7.33
N LEU A 44 -6.47 13.92 -7.59
CA LEU A 44 -7.33 15.11 -7.58
C LEU A 44 -8.41 14.89 -6.53
N PHE A 45 -8.40 15.74 -5.50
CA PHE A 45 -9.37 15.66 -4.42
C PHE A 45 -10.57 16.57 -4.69
N LEU A 46 -11.76 16.11 -4.33
CA LEU A 46 -12.90 16.99 -4.17
C LEU A 46 -12.57 18.01 -3.08
N ARG A 47 -12.89 19.30 -3.33
CA ARG A 47 -12.59 20.37 -2.37
C ARG A 47 -13.34 20.19 -1.06
N ASP A 48 -14.60 19.77 -1.15
CA ASP A 48 -15.46 19.53 0.00
C ASP A 48 -15.24 18.12 0.54
N GLU A 49 -15.18 18.00 1.86
CA GLU A 49 -15.10 16.71 2.56
C GLU A 49 -16.45 15.99 2.52
N VAL A 50 -16.40 14.66 2.34
CA VAL A 50 -17.57 13.79 2.49
C VAL A 50 -17.86 13.60 3.98
N ARG A 51 -19.12 13.81 4.37
CA ARG A 51 -19.57 13.77 5.78
C ARG A 51 -20.42 12.56 6.13
N PHE A 52 -20.51 11.58 5.23
CA PHE A 52 -21.27 10.36 5.45
C PHE A 52 -20.39 9.33 6.17
N ASP A 53 -20.96 8.60 7.13
CA ASP A 53 -20.27 7.50 7.82
C ASP A 53 -20.11 6.27 6.90
N ALA A 54 -20.99 6.13 5.91
CA ALA A 54 -20.91 5.12 4.87
C ALA A 54 -21.39 5.73 3.54
N PHE A 55 -20.61 5.53 2.48
CA PHE A 55 -20.96 6.04 1.16
C PHE A 55 -20.45 5.16 0.03
N ARG A 56 -21.09 5.27 -1.13
CA ARG A 56 -20.63 4.67 -2.37
C ARG A 56 -19.95 5.72 -3.23
N LEU A 57 -18.69 5.47 -3.59
CA LEU A 57 -18.03 6.12 -4.73
C LEU A 57 -18.23 5.24 -5.96
N GLN A 58 -18.57 5.83 -7.10
CA GLN A 58 -18.68 5.09 -8.35
C GLN A 58 -18.30 5.97 -9.52
N ALA A 59 -17.55 5.42 -10.49
CA ALA A 59 -17.20 6.11 -11.72
C ALA A 59 -17.07 5.13 -12.90
N GLU A 60 -17.17 5.66 -14.12
CA GLU A 60 -16.70 4.97 -15.32
C GLU A 60 -15.21 5.31 -15.53
N VAL A 61 -14.36 4.30 -15.68
CA VAL A 61 -12.91 4.41 -15.87
C VAL A 61 -12.46 3.69 -17.13
N ALA A 62 -11.36 4.13 -17.73
CA ALA A 62 -10.78 3.48 -18.89
C ALA A 62 -9.26 3.64 -18.96
N ILE A 63 -8.59 2.57 -19.38
CA ILE A 63 -7.15 2.53 -19.68
C ILE A 63 -7.01 2.46 -21.21
N PRO A 64 -6.62 3.56 -21.90
CA PRO A 64 -6.66 3.65 -23.35
C PRO A 64 -5.55 2.86 -24.07
N GLY A 65 -4.43 2.58 -23.39
CA GLY A 65 -3.26 1.88 -23.94
C GLY A 65 -2.99 0.54 -23.27
N GLU A 66 -1.82 -0.04 -23.53
CA GLU A 66 -1.40 -1.31 -22.90
C GLU A 66 -1.13 -1.19 -21.40
N VAL A 67 -0.73 0.00 -20.94
CA VAL A 67 -0.41 0.29 -19.55
C VAL A 67 -1.10 1.58 -19.14
N GLY A 68 -1.72 1.56 -17.97
CA GLY A 68 -2.32 2.71 -17.30
C GLY A 68 -2.99 2.26 -16.02
N PHE A 69 -3.12 3.19 -15.07
CA PHE A 69 -3.71 2.92 -13.77
C PHE A 69 -4.63 4.07 -13.39
N ILE A 70 -5.85 3.75 -12.99
CA ILE A 70 -6.90 4.73 -12.71
C ILE A 70 -7.71 4.28 -11.51
N GLY A 71 -7.91 5.16 -10.54
CA GLY A 71 -8.49 4.78 -9.26
C GLY A 71 -9.31 5.85 -8.59
N LEU A 72 -9.92 5.43 -7.48
CA LEU A 72 -10.72 6.24 -6.60
C LEU A 72 -10.01 6.38 -5.26
N VAL A 73 -9.95 7.63 -4.79
CA VAL A 73 -9.33 8.02 -3.54
C VAL A 73 -10.42 8.24 -2.50
N PHE A 74 -10.17 7.80 -1.28
CA PHE A 74 -11.05 8.00 -0.13
C PHE A 74 -10.23 8.07 1.15
N GLY A 75 -10.82 8.54 2.25
CA GLY A 75 -10.09 8.61 3.52
C GLY A 75 -8.94 9.63 3.52
N ALA A 76 -8.88 10.54 2.54
CA ALA A 76 -7.72 11.40 2.38
C ALA A 76 -7.63 12.45 3.49
N ARG A 77 -6.56 12.40 4.27
CA ARG A 77 -6.22 13.42 5.27
C ARG A 77 -5.51 14.60 4.61
N ASP A 78 -4.64 14.30 3.66
CA ASP A 78 -3.81 15.23 2.91
C ASP A 78 -3.34 14.56 1.60
N SER A 79 -2.56 15.26 0.78
CA SER A 79 -2.05 14.75 -0.50
C SER A 79 -1.05 13.61 -0.37
N ASP A 80 -0.57 13.33 0.84
CA ASP A 80 0.45 12.33 1.12
C ASP A 80 -0.11 11.14 1.92
N ASN A 81 -1.39 11.18 2.31
CA ASN A 81 -2.01 10.20 3.20
C ASN A 81 -3.48 9.96 2.85
N TYR A 82 -3.73 8.89 2.11
CA TYR A 82 -5.08 8.51 1.65
C TYR A 82 -5.19 7.03 1.28
N GLU A 83 -6.42 6.52 1.31
CA GLU A 83 -6.74 5.20 0.77
C GLU A 83 -6.95 5.29 -0.73
N LEU A 84 -6.46 4.29 -1.46
CA LEU A 84 -6.57 4.23 -2.91
C LEU A 84 -6.88 2.80 -3.35
N VAL A 85 -7.91 2.69 -4.18
CA VAL A 85 -8.17 1.49 -4.98
C VAL A 85 -8.12 1.90 -6.45
N TYR A 86 -7.32 1.20 -7.25
CA TYR A 86 -7.20 1.47 -8.67
C TYR A 86 -7.38 0.22 -9.53
N LEU A 87 -7.82 0.45 -10.76
CA LEU A 87 -7.83 -0.50 -11.85
C LEU A 87 -6.48 -0.43 -12.58
N ALA A 88 -5.82 -1.57 -12.70
CA ALA A 88 -4.68 -1.83 -13.56
C ALA A 88 -5.12 -2.65 -14.79
N PRO A 89 -4.26 -2.86 -15.80
CA PRO A 89 -4.64 -3.62 -17.01
C PRO A 89 -5.21 -5.02 -16.74
N VAL A 90 -4.80 -5.69 -15.67
CA VAL A 90 -5.18 -7.09 -15.38
C VAL A 90 -5.52 -7.33 -13.90
N GLU A 91 -5.76 -6.27 -13.11
CA GLU A 91 -6.10 -6.42 -11.69
C GLU A 91 -6.77 -5.17 -11.13
N ILE A 92 -7.51 -5.35 -10.03
CA ILE A 92 -7.80 -4.30 -9.06
C ILE A 92 -6.72 -4.36 -7.99
N GLN A 93 -6.21 -3.21 -7.59
CA GLN A 93 -5.21 -3.07 -6.54
C GLN A 93 -5.70 -2.10 -5.47
N TYR A 94 -5.49 -2.47 -4.22
CA TYR A 94 -5.50 -1.56 -3.08
C TYR A 94 -4.07 -1.09 -2.77
N ASP A 95 -3.86 0.22 -2.74
CA ASP A 95 -2.54 0.82 -2.60
C ASP A 95 -2.60 2.09 -1.74
N PRO A 96 -2.68 1.96 -0.41
CA PRO A 96 -2.76 3.11 0.46
C PRO A 96 -1.50 3.97 0.31
N VAL A 97 -1.69 5.28 0.16
CA VAL A 97 -0.57 6.20 0.03
C VAL A 97 -0.18 6.69 1.41
N ILE A 98 1.01 6.32 1.87
CA ILE A 98 1.49 6.58 3.24
C ILE A 98 2.73 7.46 3.15
N ASN A 99 2.68 8.64 3.78
CA ASN A 99 3.74 9.64 3.74
C ASN A 99 4.26 9.90 2.31
N GLY A 100 3.34 10.02 1.36
CA GLY A 100 3.60 10.37 -0.04
C GLY A 100 4.07 9.20 -0.91
N SER A 101 4.14 7.98 -0.35
CA SER A 101 4.58 6.79 -1.07
C SER A 101 3.40 5.88 -1.40
N MET A 102 3.35 5.43 -2.65
CA MET A 102 2.53 4.29 -3.06
C MET A 102 3.16 3.01 -2.47
N THR A 103 2.38 2.22 -1.73
CA THR A 103 2.86 1.09 -0.93
C THR A 103 2.40 -0.28 -1.45
N TRP A 104 2.03 -0.40 -2.72
CA TRP A 104 1.65 -1.66 -3.39
C TRP A 104 2.70 -2.78 -3.26
N GLN A 105 3.99 -2.45 -3.07
CA GLN A 105 5.03 -3.45 -2.79
C GLN A 105 4.83 -4.18 -1.46
N ILE A 106 4.11 -3.56 -0.52
CA ILE A 106 3.76 -4.09 0.81
C ILE A 106 2.35 -4.69 0.76
N TYR A 107 1.37 -3.96 0.23
CA TYR A 107 -0.03 -4.41 0.18
C TYR A 107 -0.31 -5.16 -1.12
N HIS A 108 0.14 -6.40 -1.20
CA HIS A 108 -0.08 -7.29 -2.34
C HIS A 108 -0.58 -8.67 -1.94
N GLY A 109 -1.11 -9.41 -2.91
CA GLY A 109 -1.73 -10.71 -2.70
C GLY A 109 -3.25 -10.63 -2.54
N PRO A 110 -3.93 -11.78 -2.33
CA PRO A 110 -5.38 -11.89 -2.44
C PRO A 110 -6.20 -11.00 -1.49
N SER A 111 -5.59 -10.53 -0.39
CA SER A 111 -6.22 -9.60 0.55
C SER A 111 -6.28 -8.15 0.03
N TYR A 112 -5.46 -7.80 -0.96
CA TYR A 112 -5.32 -6.43 -1.48
C TYR A 112 -5.46 -6.33 -3.00
N GLN A 113 -5.47 -7.47 -3.69
CA GLN A 113 -5.51 -7.55 -5.14
C GLN A 113 -6.58 -8.53 -5.61
N ARG A 114 -7.20 -8.19 -6.73
CA ARG A 114 -8.09 -9.08 -7.47
C ARG A 114 -7.64 -9.16 -8.92
N PRO A 115 -7.10 -10.30 -9.38
CA PRO A 115 -6.80 -10.51 -10.80
C PRO A 115 -8.07 -10.42 -11.66
N LEU A 116 -7.93 -9.83 -12.85
CA LEU A 116 -8.99 -9.66 -13.84
C LEU A 116 -8.49 -10.09 -15.23
N PRO A 117 -9.40 -10.39 -16.18
CA PRO A 117 -9.08 -10.35 -17.61
C PRO A 117 -8.54 -8.98 -18.01
N ASN A 118 -7.89 -8.88 -19.17
CA ASN A 118 -7.42 -7.59 -19.68
C ASN A 118 -8.57 -6.57 -19.78
N THR A 119 -8.42 -5.43 -19.10
CA THR A 119 -9.41 -4.34 -19.02
C THR A 119 -9.04 -3.12 -19.86
N THR A 120 -7.98 -3.21 -20.67
CA THR A 120 -7.56 -2.10 -21.53
C THR A 120 -8.50 -1.92 -22.72
N GLY A 121 -8.61 -0.68 -23.20
CA GLY A 121 -9.38 -0.37 -24.41
C GLY A 121 -10.91 -0.37 -24.23
N ALA A 122 -11.44 -0.56 -23.02
CA ALA A 122 -12.88 -0.46 -22.72
C ALA A 122 -13.19 0.47 -21.52
N TRP A 123 -14.41 0.99 -21.50
CA TRP A 123 -14.99 1.63 -20.32
C TRP A 123 -15.42 0.55 -19.32
N HIS A 124 -15.03 0.72 -18.06
CA HIS A 124 -15.43 -0.13 -16.96
C HIS A 124 -16.03 0.71 -15.84
N LYS A 125 -16.98 0.12 -15.12
CA LYS A 125 -17.54 0.74 -13.91
C LYS A 125 -16.75 0.24 -12.70
N LEU A 126 -16.25 1.17 -11.88
CA LEU A 126 -15.57 0.87 -10.62
C LEU A 126 -16.40 1.50 -9.50
N SER A 127 -16.77 0.70 -8.50
CA SER A 127 -17.54 1.18 -7.34
C SER A 127 -16.89 0.75 -6.03
N LEU A 128 -16.88 1.64 -5.05
CA LEU A 128 -16.36 1.43 -3.70
C LEU A 128 -17.49 1.74 -2.72
N GLU A 129 -17.95 0.75 -1.97
CA GLU A 129 -18.79 0.98 -0.79
C GLU A 129 -17.89 1.13 0.42
N VAL A 130 -17.62 2.38 0.77
CA VAL A 130 -16.78 2.77 1.90
C VAL A 130 -17.62 2.71 3.17
N GLN A 131 -17.11 1.95 4.15
CA GLN A 131 -17.69 1.73 5.46
C GLN A 131 -16.70 2.22 6.53
N PRO A 132 -17.14 2.42 7.79
CA PRO A 132 -16.23 2.86 8.84
C PRO A 132 -15.04 1.91 9.04
N GLU A 133 -15.23 0.61 8.88
CA GLU A 133 -14.19 -0.40 9.15
C GLU A 133 -13.44 -0.89 7.91
N GLY A 134 -13.92 -0.58 6.70
CA GLY A 134 -13.44 -1.21 5.49
C GLY A 134 -14.08 -0.70 4.22
N VAL A 135 -13.78 -1.35 3.10
CA VAL A 135 -14.39 -1.03 1.81
C VAL A 135 -14.69 -2.31 1.03
N LYS A 136 -15.82 -2.33 0.34
CA LYS A 136 -16.15 -3.35 -0.66
C LYS A 136 -15.97 -2.75 -2.04
N VAL A 137 -15.22 -3.43 -2.90
CA VAL A 137 -14.93 -2.99 -4.26
C VAL A 137 -15.73 -3.84 -5.24
N TYR A 138 -16.41 -3.18 -6.16
CA TYR A 138 -17.22 -3.80 -7.21
C TYR A 138 -16.71 -3.37 -8.58
N PHE A 139 -16.81 -4.28 -9.55
CA PHE A 139 -16.33 -4.07 -10.90
C PHE A 139 -17.41 -4.44 -11.92
N GLY A 140 -17.64 -3.58 -12.90
CA GLY A 140 -18.71 -3.75 -13.87
C GLY A 140 -20.09 -3.65 -13.22
N GLU A 141 -20.98 -4.57 -13.58
CA GLU A 141 -22.36 -4.66 -13.04
C GLU A 141 -22.50 -5.82 -12.06
N ASP A 142 -21.39 -6.35 -11.54
CA ASP A 142 -21.39 -7.43 -10.57
C ASP A 142 -22.01 -6.96 -9.24
N THR A 143 -22.86 -7.81 -8.66
CA THR A 143 -23.53 -7.55 -7.37
C THR A 143 -22.76 -8.07 -6.16
N GLU A 144 -21.80 -8.96 -6.40
CA GLU A 144 -20.86 -9.44 -5.39
C GLU A 144 -19.55 -8.63 -5.44
N PRO A 145 -18.94 -8.32 -4.29
CA PRO A 145 -17.71 -7.55 -4.27
C PRO A 145 -16.55 -8.36 -4.87
N ALA A 146 -15.80 -7.73 -5.77
CA ALA A 146 -14.59 -8.27 -6.38
C ALA A 146 -13.42 -8.31 -5.38
N LEU A 147 -13.39 -7.39 -4.40
CA LEU A 147 -12.41 -7.31 -3.33
C LEU A 147 -13.10 -6.74 -2.07
N VAL A 148 -12.76 -7.28 -0.90
CA VAL A 148 -13.22 -6.76 0.40
C VAL A 148 -11.99 -6.45 1.24
N LEU A 149 -11.86 -5.19 1.63
CA LEU A 149 -10.79 -4.70 2.49
C LEU A 149 -11.38 -4.53 3.89
N SER A 150 -11.01 -5.41 4.81
CA SER A 150 -11.41 -5.40 6.23
C SER A 150 -10.53 -4.52 7.12
N ARG A 151 -9.57 -3.82 6.50
CA ARG A 151 -8.63 -2.95 7.18
C ARG A 151 -8.17 -1.81 6.28
N LEU A 152 -8.58 -0.61 6.65
CA LEU A 152 -8.07 0.64 6.09
C LEU A 152 -6.78 1.04 6.82
N GLN A 153 -5.79 1.54 6.08
CA GLN A 153 -4.46 1.80 6.62
C GLN A 153 -4.30 3.20 7.24
N HIS A 154 -5.22 4.13 6.98
CA HIS A 154 -5.26 5.48 7.55
C HIS A 154 -6.33 5.64 8.66
N GLY A 155 -7.09 4.58 8.95
CA GLY A 155 -8.08 4.54 10.02
C GLY A 155 -9.49 4.98 9.59
N GLY A 156 -10.50 4.52 10.35
CA GLY A 156 -11.91 4.55 9.96
C GLY A 156 -12.78 5.70 10.48
N GLN A 157 -12.26 6.58 11.34
CA GLN A 157 -13.10 7.57 12.05
C GLN A 157 -13.33 8.88 11.28
N ARG A 158 -12.61 9.08 10.17
CA ARG A 158 -12.80 10.22 9.26
C ARG A 158 -12.53 9.71 7.84
N LEU A 159 -13.59 9.62 7.04
CA LEU A 159 -13.47 9.18 5.65
C LEU A 159 -12.90 10.28 4.72
N GLY A 160 -12.44 11.39 5.29
CA GLY A 160 -11.57 12.38 4.67
C GLY A 160 -12.12 13.00 3.38
N LYS A 161 -11.22 13.53 2.56
CA LYS A 161 -11.54 13.86 1.18
C LYS A 161 -11.61 12.61 0.33
N VAL A 162 -12.42 12.69 -0.72
CA VAL A 162 -12.48 11.70 -1.79
C VAL A 162 -11.94 12.30 -3.07
N GLY A 163 -11.62 11.46 -4.05
CA GLY A 163 -11.03 11.96 -5.29
C GLY A 163 -10.83 10.88 -6.33
N VAL A 164 -10.10 11.27 -7.36
CA VAL A 164 -9.65 10.38 -8.44
C VAL A 164 -8.14 10.37 -8.48
N TRP A 165 -7.55 9.28 -8.95
CA TRP A 165 -6.10 9.13 -9.05
C TRP A 165 -5.70 8.46 -10.34
N SER A 166 -4.56 8.83 -10.91
CA SER A 166 -3.98 8.13 -12.06
C SER A 166 -2.48 7.93 -11.97
N PHE A 167 -2.02 6.94 -12.71
CA PHE A 167 -0.63 6.78 -13.12
C PHE A 167 -0.61 6.37 -14.59
N LEU A 168 -0.01 7.19 -15.45
CA LEU A 168 -0.03 7.09 -16.92
C LEU A 168 -1.41 7.40 -17.54
N PRO A 169 -1.49 7.60 -18.88
CA PRO A 169 -2.73 7.97 -19.57
C PRO A 169 -3.94 7.12 -19.18
N SER A 170 -5.01 7.76 -18.73
CA SER A 170 -6.28 7.15 -18.33
C SER A 170 -7.43 8.14 -18.45
N TYR A 171 -8.65 7.61 -18.54
CA TYR A 171 -9.87 8.41 -18.57
C TYR A 171 -10.80 8.03 -17.43
N ILE A 172 -11.50 9.02 -16.87
CA ILE A 172 -12.52 8.82 -15.83
C ILE A 172 -13.67 9.80 -16.02
N ARG A 173 -14.91 9.37 -15.75
CA ARG A 173 -16.11 10.21 -15.86
C ARG A 173 -17.21 9.77 -14.91
N ASN A 174 -18.20 10.65 -14.74
CA ASN A 174 -19.44 10.35 -14.02
C ASN A 174 -19.18 9.85 -12.59
N LEU A 175 -18.33 10.55 -11.83
CA LEU A 175 -18.10 10.24 -10.43
C LEU A 175 -19.38 10.55 -9.64
N THR A 176 -19.86 9.58 -8.88
CA THR A 176 -20.99 9.76 -7.96
C THR A 176 -20.59 9.45 -6.53
N ILE A 177 -21.14 10.22 -5.60
CA ILE A 177 -21.02 10.02 -4.15
C ILE A 177 -22.43 9.88 -3.58
N GLU A 178 -22.76 8.69 -3.08
CA GLU A 178 -24.09 8.38 -2.54
C GLU A 178 -23.97 7.95 -1.07
N GLU A 179 -24.75 8.56 -0.17
CA GLU A 179 -24.88 8.06 1.19
C GLU A 179 -25.60 6.71 1.17
N ILE A 180 -25.00 5.70 1.81
CA ILE A 180 -25.57 4.34 1.87
C ILE A 180 -25.80 3.93 3.32
N ALA A 181 -26.64 2.92 3.52
CA ALA A 181 -26.79 2.32 4.83
C ALA A 181 -25.45 1.67 5.26
N PRO A 182 -25.00 1.88 6.51
CA PRO A 182 -23.84 1.19 7.03
C PRO A 182 -23.99 -0.34 6.94
N ALA A 183 -22.95 -1.00 6.47
CA ALA A 183 -22.87 -2.44 6.38
C ALA A 183 -21.63 -2.92 7.14
N PHE A 184 -21.81 -3.86 8.06
CA PHE A 184 -20.72 -4.38 8.86
C PHE A 184 -19.71 -5.12 7.98
N ILE A 185 -18.45 -4.69 8.04
CA ILE A 185 -17.29 -5.42 7.56
C ILE A 185 -16.54 -5.87 8.81
N GLN A 186 -16.34 -7.18 8.96
CA GLN A 186 -15.64 -7.70 10.13
C GLN A 186 -14.19 -7.19 10.11
N PRO A 187 -13.78 -6.36 11.09
CA PRO A 187 -12.42 -5.85 11.12
C PRO A 187 -11.46 -7.00 11.41
N GLU A 188 -10.41 -7.13 10.61
CA GLU A 188 -9.34 -8.08 10.88
C GLU A 188 -8.25 -7.39 11.69
N ALA A 189 -8.06 -7.81 12.95
CA ALA A 189 -6.95 -7.40 13.79
C ALA A 189 -5.65 -8.10 13.35
N THR A 190 -4.49 -7.53 13.69
CA THR A 190 -3.21 -8.16 13.33
C THR A 190 -3.04 -9.34 14.25
N ASP A 191 -3.06 -10.54 13.68
CA ASP A 191 -2.82 -11.76 14.44
C ASP A 191 -1.31 -11.94 14.67
N PHE A 192 -0.77 -11.19 15.63
CA PHE A 192 0.64 -11.30 16.02
C PHE A 192 0.97 -12.68 16.57
N SER A 193 0.00 -13.42 17.12
CA SER A 193 0.19 -14.80 17.57
C SER A 193 0.45 -15.73 16.39
N ARG A 194 -0.36 -15.62 15.33
CA ARG A 194 -0.13 -16.32 14.06
C ARG A 194 1.22 -15.93 13.46
N LEU A 195 1.52 -14.63 13.32
CA LEU A 195 2.81 -14.19 12.76
C LEU A 195 4.00 -14.75 13.54
N LYS A 196 3.97 -14.73 14.88
CA LYS A 196 5.02 -15.35 15.71
C LYS A 196 5.10 -16.86 15.53
N SER A 197 3.97 -17.56 15.40
CA SER A 197 3.94 -19.01 15.13
C SER A 197 4.54 -19.37 13.75
N GLU A 198 4.41 -18.46 12.79
CA GLU A 198 5.04 -18.51 11.47
C GLU A 198 6.48 -17.98 11.47
N SER A 199 7.05 -17.74 12.67
CA SER A 199 8.43 -17.29 12.92
C SER A 199 8.78 -15.87 12.43
N PHE A 200 7.79 -15.02 12.16
CA PHE A 200 8.03 -13.63 11.78
C PHE A 200 8.66 -12.82 12.93
N ILE A 201 9.59 -11.96 12.57
CA ILE A 201 9.98 -10.84 13.42
C ILE A 201 8.86 -9.80 13.36
N THR A 202 8.19 -9.58 14.49
CA THR A 202 6.98 -8.73 14.57
C THR A 202 7.24 -7.34 15.14
N GLU A 203 8.43 -7.13 15.71
CA GLU A 203 8.84 -5.89 16.33
C GLU A 203 10.26 -5.50 15.87
N TRP A 204 10.40 -4.24 15.49
CA TRP A 204 11.64 -3.65 15.04
C TRP A 204 11.87 -2.29 15.70
N TYR A 205 13.13 -1.90 15.77
CA TYR A 205 13.55 -0.53 16.05
C TYR A 205 14.16 0.04 14.78
N VAL A 206 13.70 1.21 14.36
CA VAL A 206 14.14 1.89 13.13
C VAL A 206 14.88 3.17 13.50
N SER A 207 16.05 3.39 12.90
CA SER A 207 16.88 4.58 13.15
C SER A 207 16.23 5.87 12.63
N SER A 208 16.31 6.95 13.40
CA SER A 208 15.82 8.30 13.02
C SER A 208 16.65 8.98 11.95
N SER A 209 17.95 8.70 11.91
CA SER A 209 18.81 9.11 10.82
C SER A 209 18.68 8.07 9.73
N LEU A 210 17.91 8.38 8.69
CA LEU A 210 18.20 7.80 7.39
C LEU A 210 19.67 8.15 7.11
N LEU A 211 20.50 7.17 6.73
CA LEU A 211 21.93 7.40 6.49
C LEU A 211 22.10 8.33 5.27
N GLN A 212 21.93 9.63 5.49
CA GLN A 212 22.46 10.71 4.70
C GLN A 212 23.64 11.25 5.51
N ASP A 213 24.81 11.35 4.87
CA ASP A 213 26.10 11.63 5.51
C ASP A 213 26.01 12.58 6.74
N GLY A 214 26.45 12.10 7.92
CA GLY A 214 26.84 12.97 9.04
C GLY A 214 26.02 12.94 10.34
N ALA A 215 25.01 12.07 10.52
CA ALA A 215 24.25 12.02 11.78
C ALA A 215 25.00 11.29 12.92
N LYS A 216 25.24 11.98 14.05
CA LYS A 216 26.02 11.48 15.20
C LYS A 216 25.19 10.86 16.33
N ASP A 217 23.87 11.11 16.37
CA ASP A 217 22.97 10.57 17.40
C ASP A 217 21.83 9.77 16.74
N GLN A 218 21.78 8.47 16.98
CA GLN A 218 20.72 7.59 16.49
C GLN A 218 19.60 7.48 17.53
N ILE A 219 18.48 8.16 17.29
CA ILE A 219 17.23 7.90 18.01
C ILE A 219 16.57 6.68 17.35
N TRP A 220 15.99 5.79 18.15
CA TRP A 220 15.35 4.58 17.66
C TRP A 220 13.84 4.64 17.89
N ALA A 221 13.06 4.50 16.82
CA ALA A 221 11.61 4.40 16.88
C ALA A 221 11.21 2.93 16.86
N LYS A 222 10.41 2.50 17.84
CA LYS A 222 9.80 1.16 17.84
C LYS A 222 8.69 1.11 16.79
N ALA A 223 8.65 0.03 16.01
CA ALA A 223 7.67 -0.21 14.97
C ALA A 223 7.23 -1.69 15.00
N LEU A 224 5.92 -1.89 14.82
CA LEU A 224 5.35 -3.20 14.60
C LEU A 224 5.17 -3.45 13.10
N VAL A 225 5.17 -4.71 12.71
CA VAL A 225 4.87 -5.12 11.33
C VAL A 225 3.38 -5.00 11.01
N GLU A 226 3.07 -4.84 9.73
CA GLU A 226 1.71 -4.91 9.18
C GLU A 226 1.16 -6.35 9.29
N GLU A 227 -0.14 -6.54 8.99
CA GLU A 227 -0.83 -7.84 9.13
C GLU A 227 -0.23 -8.99 8.29
N ASN A 228 0.54 -8.66 7.26
CA ASN A 228 1.25 -9.62 6.41
C ASN A 228 2.69 -9.93 6.90
N GLY A 229 3.11 -9.38 8.04
CA GLY A 229 4.45 -9.59 8.63
C GLY A 229 5.54 -8.67 8.08
N THR A 230 5.19 -7.67 7.27
CA THR A 230 6.13 -6.69 6.72
C THR A 230 6.30 -5.50 7.65
N LEU A 231 7.54 -5.14 7.98
CA LEU A 231 7.85 -3.82 8.55
C LEU A 231 7.69 -2.77 7.46
N ASN A 232 6.71 -1.90 7.61
CA ASN A 232 6.45 -0.78 6.71
C ASN A 232 7.18 0.48 7.19
N ILE A 233 8.30 0.82 6.54
CA ILE A 233 9.11 1.98 6.93
C ILE A 233 8.41 3.28 6.54
N ASN A 234 7.51 3.26 5.55
CA ASN A 234 6.72 4.43 5.14
C ASN A 234 5.91 5.02 6.32
N ARG A 235 5.53 4.22 7.33
CA ARG A 235 4.84 4.70 8.54
C ARG A 235 5.64 5.73 9.33
N LEU A 236 6.97 5.66 9.26
CA LEU A 236 7.87 6.50 10.03
C LEU A 236 8.54 7.57 9.18
N TYR A 237 8.89 7.24 7.93
CA TYR A 237 9.68 8.11 7.07
C TYR A 237 9.17 8.07 5.64
N GLN A 238 9.15 9.24 5.00
CA GLN A 238 8.90 9.36 3.57
C GLN A 238 9.97 8.59 2.79
N ALA A 239 9.55 7.82 1.78
CA ALA A 239 10.49 7.17 0.87
C ALA A 239 11.16 8.22 -0.03
N ALA A 240 12.47 8.11 -0.18
CA ALA A 240 13.24 8.95 -1.10
C ALA A 240 14.37 8.11 -1.74
N PRO A 241 14.61 8.24 -3.05
CA PRO A 241 15.74 7.58 -3.69
C PRO A 241 17.06 7.92 -3.00
N GLY A 242 17.85 6.90 -2.69
CA GLY A 242 19.11 7.00 -1.96
C GLY A 242 18.99 7.01 -0.43
N ALA A 243 17.77 6.96 0.13
CA ALA A 243 17.59 6.83 1.58
C ALA A 243 17.91 5.41 2.05
N THR A 244 18.59 5.28 3.19
CA THR A 244 18.82 3.99 3.85
C THR A 244 18.34 4.05 5.30
N ALA A 245 17.44 3.14 5.66
CA ALA A 245 17.01 2.92 7.04
C ALA A 245 17.81 1.79 7.68
N VAL A 246 18.31 2.01 8.89
CA VAL A 246 18.86 0.93 9.72
C VAL A 246 17.75 0.43 10.63
N VAL A 247 17.47 -0.87 10.57
CA VAL A 247 16.49 -1.53 11.42
C VAL A 247 17.18 -2.58 12.28
N ARG A 248 16.69 -2.78 13.51
CA ARG A 248 17.18 -3.83 14.40
C ARG A 248 16.09 -4.50 15.19
N SER A 249 16.31 -5.75 15.56
CA SER A 249 15.48 -6.53 16.47
C SER A 249 16.38 -7.45 17.30
N GLU A 250 15.85 -7.93 18.43
CA GLU A 250 16.52 -8.89 19.30
C GLU A 250 15.54 -10.02 19.63
N LEU A 251 16.05 -11.25 19.70
CA LEU A 251 15.28 -12.41 20.13
C LEU A 251 16.09 -13.28 21.06
N VAL A 252 15.40 -14.05 21.90
CA VAL A 252 16.02 -15.01 22.82
C VAL A 252 15.80 -16.42 22.29
N VAL A 253 16.88 -17.18 22.13
CA VAL A 253 16.85 -18.59 21.76
C VAL A 253 17.26 -19.44 22.97
N GLU A 254 16.46 -20.47 23.29
CA GLU A 254 16.66 -21.29 24.49
C GLU A 254 17.91 -22.16 24.42
N GLU A 255 18.20 -22.68 23.23
CA GLU A 255 19.32 -23.56 22.91
C GLU A 255 19.96 -23.17 21.58
N GLU A 256 21.25 -23.46 21.43
CA GLU A 256 21.92 -23.24 20.14
C GLU A 256 21.26 -24.11 19.06
N THR A 257 20.93 -23.50 17.92
CA THR A 257 20.19 -24.18 16.85
C THR A 257 20.50 -23.58 15.48
N GLU A 258 20.18 -24.31 14.43
CA GLU A 258 20.31 -23.89 13.03
C GLU A 258 18.94 -23.85 12.38
N THR A 259 18.66 -22.76 11.67
CA THR A 259 17.42 -22.62 10.89
C THR A 259 17.74 -22.05 9.51
N VAL A 260 16.75 -22.11 8.62
CA VAL A 260 16.75 -21.33 7.38
C VAL A 260 15.92 -20.07 7.65
N LEU A 261 16.59 -18.93 7.68
CA LEU A 261 15.93 -17.63 7.72
C LEU A 261 15.46 -17.30 6.30
N THR A 262 14.21 -16.85 6.15
CA THR A 262 13.69 -16.32 4.89
C THR A 262 13.37 -14.84 5.02
N LEU A 263 13.54 -14.11 3.92
CA LEU A 263 13.32 -12.67 3.90
C LEU A 263 12.78 -12.17 2.56
N GLY A 264 12.00 -11.09 2.65
CA GLY A 264 11.67 -10.20 1.53
C GLY A 264 11.98 -8.77 1.93
N TYR A 265 12.28 -7.93 0.94
CA TYR A 265 12.66 -6.54 1.16
C TYR A 265 12.40 -5.70 -0.09
N SER A 266 12.29 -4.39 0.08
CA SER A 266 12.27 -3.44 -1.02
C SER A 266 13.69 -3.09 -1.46
N ASP A 267 13.90 -3.00 -2.77
CA ASP A 267 15.01 -2.33 -3.45
C ASP A 267 16.41 -2.90 -3.18
N SER A 268 17.00 -2.67 -2.01
CA SER A 268 18.30 -3.19 -1.62
C SER A 268 18.36 -3.48 -0.13
N ILE A 269 19.01 -4.58 0.26
CA ILE A 269 19.22 -4.93 1.66
C ILE A 269 20.65 -5.40 1.93
N ARG A 270 21.09 -5.17 3.17
CA ARG A 270 22.14 -5.95 3.84
C ARG A 270 21.61 -6.41 5.19
N LEU A 271 21.83 -7.67 5.55
CA LEU A 271 21.33 -8.30 6.77
C LEU A 271 22.48 -8.87 7.59
N TRP A 272 22.47 -8.57 8.89
CA TRP A 272 23.41 -9.09 9.88
C TRP A 272 22.69 -9.85 10.97
N ILE A 273 23.29 -10.97 11.38
CA ILE A 273 22.91 -11.72 12.57
C ILE A 273 24.13 -11.77 13.49
N ASN A 274 23.97 -11.37 14.75
CA ASN A 274 25.06 -11.33 15.73
C ASN A 274 26.33 -10.58 15.26
N GLY A 275 26.15 -9.56 14.42
CA GLY A 275 27.24 -8.74 13.86
C GLY A 275 27.91 -9.32 12.61
N GLU A 276 27.55 -10.54 12.18
CA GLU A 276 28.04 -11.15 10.95
C GLU A 276 27.06 -10.88 9.81
N GLU A 277 27.54 -10.39 8.67
CA GLU A 277 26.71 -10.19 7.48
C GLU A 277 26.35 -11.55 6.88
N VAL A 278 25.06 -11.88 6.86
CA VAL A 278 24.59 -13.17 6.36
C VAL A 278 23.99 -13.06 4.97
N TYR A 279 23.54 -11.87 4.55
CA TYR A 279 22.90 -11.68 3.26
C TYR A 279 23.04 -10.24 2.76
N GLN A 280 23.22 -10.08 1.45
CA GLN A 280 23.03 -8.83 0.71
C GLN A 280 22.32 -9.10 -0.62
N GLY A 281 21.50 -8.17 -1.09
CA GLY A 281 20.83 -8.34 -2.37
C GLY A 281 19.99 -7.14 -2.81
N ASP A 282 19.51 -7.23 -4.04
CA ASP A 282 18.70 -6.20 -4.72
C ASP A 282 17.36 -6.80 -5.18
N TRP A 283 16.25 -6.09 -4.94
CA TRP A 283 14.88 -6.44 -5.29
C TRP A 283 14.01 -5.19 -5.55
N TYR A 284 14.40 -4.39 -6.53
CA TYR A 284 13.64 -3.22 -6.99
C TYR A 284 12.71 -3.59 -8.16
N TRP A 285 11.72 -2.76 -8.46
CA TRP A 285 10.82 -2.93 -9.59
C TRP A 285 11.60 -2.85 -10.91
N SER A 286 11.59 -3.95 -11.67
CA SER A 286 12.31 -4.07 -12.94
C SER A 286 11.65 -5.13 -13.83
N PRO A 287 10.39 -4.93 -14.25
CA PRO A 287 9.67 -5.90 -15.06
C PRO A 287 10.36 -6.14 -16.43
N PRO A 288 10.28 -7.36 -16.99
CA PRO A 288 9.56 -8.52 -16.44
C PRO A 288 10.38 -9.31 -15.40
N SER A 289 11.63 -8.95 -15.15
CA SER A 289 12.55 -9.72 -14.31
C SER A 289 12.15 -9.69 -12.83
N HIS A 290 11.86 -8.51 -12.30
CA HIS A 290 11.49 -8.31 -10.90
C HIS A 290 10.21 -7.49 -10.82
N ASP A 291 9.29 -7.91 -9.96
CA ASP A 291 8.04 -7.20 -9.71
C ASP A 291 8.04 -6.42 -8.40
N GLY A 292 9.19 -6.31 -7.72
CA GLY A 292 9.41 -5.42 -6.56
C GLY A 292 8.59 -5.72 -5.30
N ARG A 293 7.66 -6.68 -5.32
CA ARG A 293 6.79 -6.99 -4.17
C ARG A 293 7.58 -7.68 -3.05
N ILE A 294 7.34 -7.25 -1.82
CA ILE A 294 8.00 -7.79 -0.63
C ILE A 294 7.37 -9.13 -0.27
N ARG A 295 8.05 -10.23 -0.57
CA ARG A 295 7.62 -11.58 -0.23
C ARG A 295 8.55 -12.21 0.81
N PRO A 296 8.04 -12.66 1.98
CA PRO A 296 8.89 -13.15 3.07
C PRO A 296 9.70 -14.41 2.72
N ASP A 297 9.40 -15.06 1.60
CA ASP A 297 10.06 -16.25 1.05
C ASP A 297 10.93 -15.94 -0.18
N TYR A 298 11.18 -14.66 -0.50
CA TYR A 298 11.98 -14.26 -1.66
C TYR A 298 13.43 -14.78 -1.60
N ALA A 299 14.11 -14.56 -0.48
CA ALA A 299 15.46 -15.02 -0.24
C ALA A 299 15.53 -15.94 0.98
N SER A 300 16.57 -16.77 1.05
CA SER A 300 16.79 -17.67 2.17
C SER A 300 18.28 -17.79 2.51
N VAL A 301 18.60 -17.92 3.79
CA VAL A 301 19.97 -18.03 4.29
C VAL A 301 20.03 -18.93 5.53
N PRO A 302 20.97 -19.89 5.61
CA PRO A 302 21.17 -20.67 6.82
C PRO A 302 21.75 -19.79 7.93
N VAL A 303 21.18 -19.87 9.13
CA VAL A 303 21.61 -19.08 10.29
C VAL A 303 21.83 -20.00 11.48
N LYS A 304 23.00 -19.85 12.13
CA LYS A 304 23.33 -20.44 13.43
C LYS A 304 22.93 -19.47 14.54
N TRP A 305 21.94 -19.82 15.33
CA TRP A 305 21.48 -19.04 16.47
C TRP A 305 22.19 -19.49 17.74
N LYS A 306 22.71 -18.54 18.50
CA LYS A 306 23.36 -18.81 19.79
C LYS A 306 22.30 -18.97 20.86
N ARG A 307 22.55 -19.80 21.87
CA ARG A 307 21.76 -19.76 23.10
C ARG A 307 21.82 -18.35 23.73
N GLY A 308 20.67 -17.81 24.12
CA GLY A 308 20.53 -16.47 24.69
C GLY A 308 20.09 -15.43 23.66
N ILE A 309 20.54 -14.18 23.84
CA ILE A 309 20.14 -13.04 23.01
C ILE A 309 20.87 -13.11 21.66
N ASN A 310 20.11 -12.98 20.58
CA ASN A 310 20.63 -12.82 19.23
C ASN A 310 20.18 -11.48 18.66
N SER A 311 21.12 -10.73 18.08
CA SER A 311 20.84 -9.44 17.46
C SER A 311 20.61 -9.59 15.97
N ILE A 312 19.59 -8.93 15.45
CA ILE A 312 19.25 -8.88 14.03
C ILE A 312 19.32 -7.43 13.61
N ARG A 313 20.04 -7.13 12.53
CA ARG A 313 20.16 -5.77 11.98
C ARG A 313 20.03 -5.84 10.47
N ALA A 314 19.30 -4.91 9.86
CA ALA A 314 19.33 -4.72 8.42
C ALA A 314 19.53 -3.25 8.05
N GLU A 315 20.18 -3.04 6.90
CA GLU A 315 20.19 -1.77 6.17
C GLU A 315 19.26 -1.96 4.98
N VAL A 316 18.13 -1.26 4.95
CA VAL A 316 17.18 -1.27 3.83
C VAL A 316 17.34 0.05 3.08
N SER A 317 17.76 -0.04 1.82
CA SER A 317 18.08 1.13 0.99
C SER A 317 17.07 1.25 -0.12
N GLN A 318 16.49 2.44 -0.23
CA GLN A 318 15.49 2.79 -1.21
C GLN A 318 16.14 3.34 -2.47
N ARG A 319 15.78 2.79 -3.62
CA ARG A 319 16.16 3.24 -4.97
C ARG A 319 15.01 3.96 -5.66
N GLU A 320 13.77 3.60 -5.33
CA GLU A 320 12.55 4.11 -5.94
C GLU A 320 11.73 4.98 -4.97
N SER A 321 10.62 5.56 -5.43
CA SER A 321 9.74 6.37 -4.55
C SER A 321 8.46 5.62 -4.12
N PHE A 322 8.51 4.29 -4.14
CA PHE A 322 7.41 3.40 -3.78
C PHE A 322 7.51 2.92 -2.30
N GLY A 323 6.85 1.82 -1.96
CA GLY A 323 6.78 1.27 -0.61
C GLY A 323 8.09 0.61 -0.22
N TRP A 324 8.56 0.86 1.00
CA TRP A 324 9.84 0.32 1.46
C TRP A 324 9.77 -0.30 2.84
N GLY A 325 10.47 -1.41 2.99
CA GLY A 325 10.31 -2.29 4.12
C GLY A 325 11.01 -3.62 3.97
N LEU A 326 10.76 -4.50 4.95
CA LEU A 326 11.24 -5.87 4.94
C LEU A 326 10.32 -6.78 5.74
N ALA A 327 10.28 -8.05 5.37
CA ALA A 327 9.63 -9.12 6.11
C ALA A 327 10.68 -10.21 6.36
N VAL A 328 10.78 -10.70 7.60
CA VAL A 328 11.77 -11.71 7.98
C VAL A 328 11.11 -12.81 8.79
N ARG A 329 11.30 -14.06 8.37
CA ARG A 329 10.96 -15.26 9.13
C ARG A 329 12.24 -15.94 9.58
N THR A 330 12.35 -16.14 10.89
CA THR A 330 13.56 -16.69 11.50
C THR A 330 13.69 -18.21 11.33
N GLY A 331 12.60 -18.91 11.02
CA GLY A 331 12.54 -20.38 11.05
C GLY A 331 12.61 -20.95 12.47
N LEU A 332 12.64 -20.11 13.51
CA LEU A 332 12.59 -20.52 14.91
C LEU A 332 11.13 -20.74 15.30
N HIS A 333 10.76 -22.00 15.57
CA HIS A 333 9.46 -22.35 16.14
C HIS A 333 9.64 -22.46 17.67
N ASN A 334 8.91 -21.66 18.45
CA ASN A 334 8.94 -21.53 19.93
C ASN A 334 9.94 -20.54 20.56
N THR A 335 10.07 -19.31 20.04
CA THR A 335 10.85 -18.27 20.73
C THR A 335 9.98 -17.13 21.26
N ALA A 336 10.33 -16.58 22.43
CA ALA A 336 9.70 -15.39 22.98
C ALA A 336 10.42 -14.14 22.46
N SER A 337 9.70 -13.26 21.75
CA SER A 337 10.14 -11.90 21.43
C SER A 337 10.10 -11.02 22.69
N ARG A 338 11.11 -10.16 22.89
CA ARG A 338 11.11 -9.16 23.96
C ARG A 338 10.74 -7.78 23.47
#